data_AF-A0A453N9Q8-F1
#
_entry.id   AF-A0A453N9Q8-F1
#
_cell.length_a   1.000
_cell.length_b   1.000
_cell.length_c   1.000
_cell.angle_alpha   90.00
_cell.angle_beta   90.00
_cell.angle_gamma   90.00
#
_symmetry.space_group_name_H-M   'P 1'
#
loop_
_entity.id
_entity.type
_entity.pdbx_description
1 polymer ?
#
loop_
_entity_poly.entity_id
_entity_poly.type
_entity_poly.pdbx_seq_one_letter_code
_entity_poly.pdbx_strand_id
1 'polypeptide(L)'
;PNCIVSSPFYKEGTSIRAQFVSVLRKCQVLFNEMNHFVTNFQYYIMFEVLEVSWARFSEEMDAAKDLDDLLMGHDKYLTSIVEKSLLGERSLGILRNLFALFDIILQFRSHADRWFERIYELQLRGKSKPKTKSKETGSWLEGGRKAMIQLAGELFRKMGEDLDSIAKDYTASLDSFISQLPLQQHVDLKFLLFRLDFTEYYSRVSSNK
;
A
#
# COMPACT_ATOMS: atom_id res chain seq x y z
N PRO A 1 12.24 -5.31 -9.21
CA PRO A 1 12.24 -3.83 -9.37
C PRO A 1 13.20 -3.30 -10.47
N ASN A 2 14.41 -3.85 -10.61
CA ASN A 2 15.41 -3.37 -11.60
C ASN A 2 15.31 -3.98 -13.02
N CYS A 3 14.37 -4.89 -13.26
CA CYS A 3 14.26 -5.58 -14.56
C CYS A 3 13.39 -4.84 -15.61
N ILE A 4 12.75 -3.73 -15.24
CA ILE A 4 11.79 -3.00 -16.12
C ILE A 4 12.52 -2.00 -17.04
N VAL A 5 13.80 -1.74 -16.80
CA VAL A 5 14.65 -0.85 -17.63
C VAL A 5 14.93 -1.48 -19.01
N SER A 6 14.68 -2.78 -19.18
CA SER A 6 14.87 -3.52 -20.43
C SER A 6 13.62 -3.55 -21.32
N SER A 7 12.69 -2.61 -21.12
CA SER A 7 11.45 -2.54 -21.90
C SER A 7 11.74 -2.09 -23.34
N PRO A 8 11.19 -2.75 -24.39
CA PRO A 8 11.36 -2.36 -25.79
C PRO A 8 10.98 -0.90 -26.09
N PHE A 9 10.18 -0.27 -25.22
CA PHE A 9 9.84 1.15 -25.28
C PHE A 9 11.02 2.11 -25.03
N TYR A 10 12.20 1.63 -24.61
CA TYR A 10 13.40 2.48 -24.51
C TYR A 10 13.87 3.02 -25.86
N LYS A 11 13.50 2.36 -26.97
CA LYS A 11 13.91 2.73 -28.34
C LYS A 11 12.83 3.48 -29.14
N GLU A 12 11.62 3.66 -28.61
CA GLU A 12 10.48 4.18 -29.38
C GLU A 12 9.75 5.33 -28.66
N GLY A 13 9.57 6.44 -29.38
CA GLY A 13 8.72 7.59 -29.01
C GLY A 13 8.98 8.22 -27.63
N THR A 14 9.75 9.31 -27.59
CA THR A 14 10.09 10.06 -26.35
C THR A 14 8.90 10.32 -25.42
N SER A 15 7.71 10.56 -25.98
CA SER A 15 6.47 10.81 -25.22
C SER A 15 5.95 9.60 -24.44
N ILE A 16 5.87 8.40 -25.05
CA ILE A 16 5.35 7.19 -24.38
C ILE A 16 6.29 6.73 -23.28
N ARG A 17 7.59 6.84 -23.51
CA ARG A 17 8.59 6.56 -22.48
C ARG A 17 8.43 7.50 -21.29
N ALA A 18 8.22 8.80 -21.51
CA ALA A 18 7.97 9.74 -20.43
C ALA A 18 6.68 9.42 -19.65
N GLN A 19 5.60 9.08 -20.35
CA GLN A 19 4.34 8.65 -19.72
C GLN A 19 4.53 7.39 -18.86
N PHE A 20 5.18 6.36 -19.41
CA PHE A 20 5.46 5.13 -18.68
C PHE A 20 6.28 5.37 -17.41
N VAL A 21 7.36 6.16 -17.51
CA VAL A 21 8.21 6.50 -16.35
C VAL A 21 7.41 7.28 -15.31
N SER A 22 6.58 8.23 -15.73
CA SER A 22 5.72 9.01 -14.83
C SER A 22 4.75 8.11 -14.05
N VAL A 23 4.03 7.23 -14.76
CA VAL A 23 3.05 6.31 -14.16
C VAL A 23 3.73 5.30 -13.24
N LEU A 24 4.89 4.76 -13.64
CA LEU A 24 5.65 3.83 -12.80
C LEU A 24 6.13 4.51 -11.50
N ARG A 25 6.58 5.76 -11.58
CA ARG A 25 6.97 6.53 -10.38
C ARG A 25 5.79 6.74 -9.45
N LYS A 26 4.61 7.13 -9.96
CA LYS A 26 3.39 7.27 -9.15
C LYS A 26 3.05 5.96 -8.43
N CYS A 27 3.08 4.85 -9.16
CA CYS A 27 2.85 3.51 -8.61
C CYS A 27 3.85 3.16 -7.49
N GLN A 28 5.14 3.43 -7.69
CA GLN A 28 6.18 3.18 -6.69
C GLN A 28 6.01 4.03 -5.43
N VAL A 29 5.68 5.32 -5.57
CA VAL A 29 5.41 6.21 -4.44
C VAL A 29 4.25 5.67 -3.62
N LEU A 30 3.11 5.39 -4.27
CA LEU A 30 1.93 4.88 -3.59
C LEU A 30 2.19 3.52 -2.91
N PHE A 31 2.92 2.61 -3.58
CA PHE A 31 3.34 1.35 -2.98
C PHE A 31 4.20 1.56 -1.72
N ASN A 32 5.15 2.49 -1.76
CA ASN A 32 6.01 2.76 -0.61
C ASN A 32 5.22 3.36 0.55
N GLU A 33 4.28 4.28 0.28
CA GLU A 33 3.40 4.85 1.31
C GLU A 33 2.52 3.80 1.97
N MET A 34 1.89 2.93 1.17
CA MET A 34 1.05 1.84 1.68
C MET A 34 1.85 0.83 2.51
N ASN A 35 3.06 0.45 2.07
CA ASN A 35 3.91 -0.44 2.85
C ASN A 35 4.41 0.21 4.13
N HIS A 36 4.76 1.50 4.09
CA HIS A 36 5.15 2.23 5.30
C HIS A 36 4.04 2.17 6.36
N PHE A 37 2.79 2.40 5.96
CA PHE A 37 1.65 2.25 6.84
C PHE A 37 1.55 0.83 7.42
N VAL A 38 1.50 -0.20 6.56
CA VAL A 38 1.32 -1.60 6.98
C VAL A 38 2.45 -2.06 7.89
N THR A 39 3.70 -1.76 7.56
CA THR A 39 4.87 -2.16 8.34
C THR A 39 4.87 -1.48 9.72
N ASN A 40 4.60 -0.18 9.80
CA ASN A 40 4.53 0.50 11.10
C ASN A 40 3.36 0.02 11.95
N PHE A 41 2.19 -0.22 11.33
CA PHE A 41 1.05 -0.78 12.04
C PHE A 41 1.33 -2.20 12.56
N GLN A 42 2.00 -3.04 11.76
CA GLN A 42 2.43 -4.37 12.20
C GLN A 42 3.41 -4.30 13.36
N TYR A 43 4.38 -3.37 13.32
CA TYR A 43 5.33 -3.18 14.41
C TYR A 43 4.66 -2.74 15.70
N TYR A 44 3.65 -1.88 15.60
CA TYR A 44 2.84 -1.51 16.75
C TYR A 44 2.17 -2.74 17.38
N ILE A 45 1.46 -3.55 16.59
CA ILE A 45 0.80 -4.76 17.09
C ILE A 45 1.81 -5.72 17.71
N MET A 46 2.92 -6.00 17.03
CA MET A 46 3.86 -7.02 17.47
C MET A 46 4.66 -6.59 18.71
N PHE A 47 5.21 -5.37 18.71
CA PHE A 47 6.15 -4.94 19.75
C PHE A 47 5.52 -4.09 20.84
N GLU A 48 4.56 -3.23 20.52
CA GLU A 48 3.96 -2.32 21.51
C GLU A 48 2.73 -2.93 22.18
N VAL A 49 2.01 -3.81 21.47
CA VAL A 49 0.83 -4.50 22.01
C VAL A 49 1.17 -5.88 22.54
N LEU A 50 1.59 -6.81 21.67
CA LEU A 50 1.74 -8.22 22.05
C LEU A 50 2.91 -8.44 23.00
N GLU A 51 4.13 -8.02 22.63
CA GLU A 51 5.33 -8.23 23.46
C GLU A 51 5.20 -7.60 24.85
N VAL A 52 4.77 -6.34 24.92
CA VAL A 52 4.60 -5.63 26.20
C VAL A 52 3.49 -6.24 27.04
N SER A 53 2.36 -6.66 26.44
CA SER A 53 1.29 -7.29 27.22
C SER A 53 1.71 -8.66 27.72
N TRP A 54 2.46 -9.42 26.94
CA TRP A 54 2.99 -10.74 27.33
C TRP A 54 3.98 -10.62 28.48
N ALA A 55 4.95 -9.72 28.39
CA ALA A 55 5.93 -9.49 29.47
C ALA A 55 5.22 -9.19 30.80
N ARG A 56 4.22 -8.30 30.78
CA ARG A 56 3.41 -7.98 31.98
C ARG A 56 2.65 -9.18 32.51
N PHE A 57 2.01 -9.96 31.63
CA PHE A 57 1.27 -11.15 32.06
C PHE A 57 2.20 -12.22 32.64
N SER A 58 3.39 -12.39 32.07
CA SER A 58 4.39 -13.33 32.59
C SER A 58 4.81 -12.96 34.02
N GLU A 59 5.05 -11.68 34.30
CA GLU A 59 5.34 -11.20 35.65
C GLU A 59 4.17 -11.44 36.62
N GLU A 60 2.94 -11.18 36.19
CA GLU A 60 1.73 -11.43 37.01
C GLU A 60 1.52 -12.92 37.28
N MET A 61 1.80 -13.77 36.29
CA MET A 61 1.72 -15.23 36.43
C MET A 61 2.76 -15.76 37.43
N ASP A 62 3.99 -15.26 37.38
CA ASP A 62 5.05 -15.65 38.33
C ASP A 62 4.75 -15.19 39.76
N ALA A 63 4.00 -14.09 39.91
CA ALA A 63 3.61 -13.52 41.21
C ALA A 63 2.31 -14.09 41.79
N ALA A 64 1.51 -14.82 40.98
CA ALA A 64 0.21 -15.33 41.38
C ALA A 64 0.32 -16.37 42.50
N LYS A 65 -0.53 -16.25 43.53
CA LYS A 65 -0.49 -17.15 44.70
C LYS A 65 -1.51 -18.28 44.59
N ASP A 66 -2.57 -18.05 43.83
CA ASP A 66 -3.66 -19.00 43.62
C ASP A 66 -4.20 -18.89 42.18
N LEU A 67 -5.22 -19.70 41.90
CA LEU A 67 -5.83 -19.77 40.57
C LEU A 67 -6.62 -18.50 40.25
N ASP A 68 -7.18 -17.82 41.25
CA ASP A 68 -7.99 -16.63 41.02
C ASP A 68 -7.10 -15.45 40.61
N ASP A 69 -5.93 -15.29 41.24
CA ASP A 69 -4.89 -14.35 40.81
C ASP A 69 -4.49 -14.58 39.34
N LEU A 70 -4.26 -15.84 38.94
CA LEU A 70 -3.91 -16.20 37.57
C LEU A 70 -5.03 -15.89 36.57
N LEU A 71 -6.28 -16.19 36.93
CA LEU A 71 -7.45 -15.90 36.10
C LEU A 71 -7.62 -14.39 35.89
N MET A 72 -7.44 -13.58 36.93
CA MET A 72 -7.50 -12.11 36.82
C MET A 72 -6.39 -11.56 35.92
N GLY A 73 -5.14 -12.02 36.09
CA GLY A 73 -4.03 -11.60 35.24
C GLY A 73 -4.26 -11.94 33.76
N HIS A 74 -4.83 -13.12 33.50
CA HIS A 74 -5.17 -13.55 32.15
C HIS A 74 -6.29 -12.72 31.52
N ASP A 75 -7.35 -12.41 32.26
CA ASP A 75 -8.44 -11.55 31.78
C ASP A 75 -7.93 -10.13 31.46
N LYS A 76 -7.04 -9.60 32.31
CA LYS A 76 -6.36 -8.32 32.09
C LYS A 76 -5.46 -8.35 30.85
N TYR A 77 -4.72 -9.43 30.63
CA TYR A 77 -3.88 -9.63 29.44
C TYR A 77 -4.71 -9.59 28.16
N LEU A 78 -5.78 -10.39 28.10
CA LEU A 78 -6.68 -10.44 26.94
C LEU A 78 -7.36 -9.09 26.68
N THR A 79 -7.92 -8.47 27.72
CA THR A 79 -8.54 -7.15 27.61
C THR A 79 -7.55 -6.11 27.09
N SER A 80 -6.32 -6.10 27.63
CA SER A 80 -5.24 -5.22 27.17
C SER A 80 -4.93 -5.41 25.67
N ILE A 81 -4.82 -6.65 25.19
CA ILE A 81 -4.54 -6.91 23.76
C ILE A 81 -5.69 -6.44 22.89
N VAL A 82 -6.93 -6.74 23.27
CA VAL A 82 -8.12 -6.38 22.49
C VAL A 82 -8.24 -4.86 22.37
N GLU A 83 -8.12 -4.14 23.48
CA GLU A 83 -8.23 -2.68 23.48
C GLU A 83 -7.09 -2.03 22.68
N LYS A 84 -5.84 -2.42 22.96
CA LYS A 84 -4.67 -1.83 22.29
C LYS A 84 -4.59 -2.21 20.82
N SER A 85 -5.06 -3.38 20.41
CA SER A 85 -5.13 -3.75 18.98
C SER A 85 -6.23 -3.01 18.20
N LEU A 86 -6.91 -2.04 18.84
CA LEU A 86 -8.04 -1.29 18.29
C LEU A 86 -9.26 -2.16 17.99
N LEU A 87 -9.38 -3.31 18.66
CA LEU A 87 -10.48 -4.27 18.50
C LEU A 87 -11.57 -4.12 19.57
N GLY A 88 -11.35 -3.25 20.56
CA GLY A 88 -12.34 -2.97 21.61
C GLY A 88 -13.54 -2.18 21.11
N GLU A 89 -14.65 -2.23 21.86
CA GLU A 89 -15.92 -1.56 21.53
C GLU A 89 -15.76 -0.04 21.34
N ARG A 90 -14.87 0.58 22.13
CA ARG A 90 -14.55 2.01 22.04
C ARG A 90 -13.79 2.39 20.76
N SER A 91 -13.20 1.41 20.09
CA SER A 91 -12.36 1.58 18.90
C SER A 91 -13.08 1.24 17.59
N LEU A 92 -14.39 0.92 17.61
CA LEU A 92 -15.13 0.51 16.40
C LEU A 92 -15.07 1.55 15.26
N GLY A 93 -15.09 2.84 15.60
CA GLY A 93 -14.97 3.93 14.61
C GLY A 93 -13.63 3.91 13.87
N ILE A 94 -12.53 3.81 14.61
CA ILE A 94 -11.17 3.78 14.04
C ILE A 94 -10.89 2.45 13.36
N LEU A 95 -11.43 1.34 13.88
CA LEU A 95 -11.33 0.01 13.28
C LEU A 95 -11.97 -0.03 11.90
N ARG A 96 -13.14 0.59 11.72
CA ARG A 96 -13.78 0.70 10.40
C ARG A 96 -12.90 1.45 9.41
N ASN A 97 -12.26 2.53 9.83
CA ASN A 97 -11.32 3.27 8.97
C ASN A 97 -10.08 2.45 8.64
N LEU A 98 -9.56 1.68 9.60
CA LEU A 98 -8.43 0.76 9.40
C LEU A 98 -8.76 -0.30 8.32
N PHE A 99 -9.94 -0.91 8.40
CA PHE A 99 -10.36 -1.87 7.37
C PHE A 99 -10.58 -1.21 6.00
N ALA A 100 -11.17 -0.01 5.96
CA ALA A 100 -11.30 0.75 4.71
C ALA A 100 -9.93 1.06 4.08
N LEU A 101 -8.92 1.38 4.90
CA LEU A 101 -7.53 1.53 4.45
C LEU A 101 -6.97 0.23 3.87
N PHE A 102 -7.12 -0.89 4.57
CA PHE A 102 -6.66 -2.18 4.07
C PHE A 102 -7.33 -2.59 2.77
N ASP A 103 -8.62 -2.33 2.61
CA ASP A 103 -9.35 -2.60 1.37
C ASP A 103 -8.75 -1.82 0.19
N ILE A 104 -8.43 -0.53 0.38
CA ILE A 104 -7.79 0.29 -0.67
C ILE A 104 -6.40 -0.26 -1.02
N ILE A 105 -5.62 -0.70 -0.02
CA ILE A 105 -4.29 -1.29 -0.23
C ILE A 105 -4.39 -2.61 -1.03
N LEU A 106 -5.38 -3.45 -0.71
CA LEU A 106 -5.62 -4.71 -1.43
C LEU A 106 -6.15 -4.46 -2.85
N GLN A 107 -6.98 -3.43 -3.05
CA GLN A 107 -7.40 -2.99 -4.38
C GLN A 107 -6.20 -2.53 -5.20
N PHE A 108 -5.34 -1.67 -4.65
CA PHE A 108 -4.10 -1.25 -5.31
C PHE A 108 -3.26 -2.43 -5.76
N ARG A 109 -3.05 -3.42 -4.87
CA ARG A 109 -2.30 -4.64 -5.21
C ARG A 109 -2.93 -5.39 -6.39
N SER A 110 -4.25 -5.56 -6.37
CA SER A 110 -5.00 -6.23 -7.44
C SER A 110 -4.88 -5.49 -8.78
N HIS A 111 -4.89 -4.15 -8.74
CA HIS A 111 -4.68 -3.31 -9.91
C HIS A 111 -3.24 -3.40 -10.43
N ALA A 112 -2.26 -3.33 -9.53
CA ALA A 112 -0.84 -3.45 -9.84
C ALA A 112 -0.53 -4.77 -10.55
N ASP A 113 -1.00 -5.90 -10.03
CA ASP A 113 -0.81 -7.22 -10.64
C ASP A 113 -1.36 -7.25 -12.07
N ARG A 114 -2.57 -6.71 -12.30
CA ARG A 114 -3.19 -6.64 -13.64
C ARG A 114 -2.42 -5.74 -14.60
N TRP A 115 -1.91 -4.60 -14.14
CA TRP A 115 -1.13 -3.70 -14.99
C TRP A 115 0.22 -4.32 -15.36
N PHE A 116 0.91 -4.93 -14.41
CA PHE A 116 2.20 -5.56 -14.66
C PHE A 116 2.08 -6.76 -15.60
N GLU A 117 1.02 -7.56 -15.50
CA GLU A 117 0.72 -8.62 -16.46
C GLU A 117 0.54 -8.06 -17.88
N ARG A 118 -0.27 -7.02 -18.04
CA ARG A 118 -0.48 -6.37 -19.36
C ARG A 118 0.80 -5.73 -19.92
N ILE A 119 1.60 -5.09 -19.07
CA ILE A 119 2.89 -4.54 -19.47
C ILE A 119 3.79 -5.68 -19.97
N TYR A 120 3.84 -6.80 -19.26
CA TYR A 120 4.63 -7.96 -19.64
C TYR A 120 4.18 -8.56 -20.99
N GLU A 121 2.88 -8.70 -21.23
CA GLU A 121 2.32 -9.14 -22.52
C GLU A 121 2.71 -8.22 -23.68
N LEU A 122 2.63 -6.90 -23.48
CA LEU A 122 3.04 -5.91 -24.49
C LEU A 122 4.54 -6.01 -24.81
N GLN A 123 5.38 -6.28 -23.81
CA GLN A 123 6.81 -6.49 -24.00
C GLN A 123 7.12 -7.75 -24.82
N LEU A 124 6.39 -8.85 -24.58
CA LEU A 124 6.53 -10.09 -25.34
C LEU A 124 6.15 -9.90 -26.81
N ARG A 125 5.03 -9.20 -27.09
CA ARG A 125 4.60 -8.87 -28.46
C ARG A 125 5.63 -8.01 -29.20
N GLY A 126 6.29 -7.08 -28.51
CA GLY A 126 7.36 -6.26 -29.10
C GLY A 126 8.66 -7.02 -29.42
N LYS A 127 8.91 -8.17 -28.76
CA LYS A 127 10.11 -9.00 -28.98
C LYS A 127 9.94 -10.06 -30.07
N SER A 128 8.71 -10.45 -30.41
CA SER A 128 8.43 -11.37 -31.53
C SER A 128 8.70 -10.71 -32.88
N LYS A 129 9.95 -10.77 -33.36
CA LYS A 129 10.29 -10.45 -34.76
C LYS A 129 9.73 -11.52 -35.71
N PRO A 130 9.05 -11.19 -36.81
CA PRO A 130 8.77 -12.15 -37.87
C PRO A 130 10.08 -12.54 -38.56
N LYS A 131 10.42 -13.83 -38.55
CA LYS A 131 11.46 -14.44 -39.39
C LYS A 131 10.96 -14.53 -40.84
N THR A 132 10.75 -13.42 -41.54
CA THR A 132 10.56 -13.48 -42.99
C THR A 132 11.04 -12.21 -43.66
N LYS A 133 12.14 -12.33 -44.42
CA LYS A 133 12.63 -11.33 -45.35
C LYS A 133 11.64 -11.24 -46.53
N SER A 134 10.83 -10.19 -46.60
CA SER A 134 10.26 -9.71 -47.87
C SER A 134 10.20 -8.19 -47.87
N LYS A 135 10.55 -7.59 -49.01
CA LYS A 135 10.86 -6.16 -49.18
C LYS A 135 9.61 -5.28 -49.36
N GLU A 136 8.41 -5.85 -49.40
CA GLU A 136 7.13 -5.12 -49.59
C GLU A 136 6.35 -4.88 -48.28
N THR A 137 6.84 -5.37 -47.14
CA THR A 137 6.08 -5.43 -45.88
C THR A 137 6.19 -4.16 -45.01
N GLY A 138 6.83 -3.09 -45.49
CA GLY A 138 7.13 -1.88 -44.70
C GLY A 138 5.90 -1.15 -44.17
N SER A 139 4.88 -0.94 -45.01
CA SER A 139 3.65 -0.21 -44.64
C SER A 139 2.81 -0.95 -43.59
N TRP A 140 2.72 -2.28 -43.68
CA TRP A 140 1.92 -3.09 -42.75
C TRP A 140 2.58 -3.25 -41.38
N LEU A 141 3.92 -3.35 -41.34
CA LEU A 141 4.69 -3.35 -40.10
C LEU A 141 4.60 -2.00 -39.37
N GLU A 142 4.54 -0.89 -40.10
CA GLU A 142 4.41 0.44 -39.52
C GLU A 142 3.02 0.71 -38.94
N GLY A 143 1.96 0.18 -39.58
CA GLY A 143 0.61 0.16 -39.02
C GLY A 143 0.52 -0.63 -37.71
N GLY A 144 1.11 -1.83 -37.66
CA GLY A 144 1.15 -2.65 -36.44
C GLY A 144 1.94 -1.99 -35.30
N ARG A 145 3.04 -1.30 -35.59
CA ARG A 145 3.80 -0.54 -34.58
C ARG A 145 3.02 0.66 -34.05
N LYS A 146 2.34 1.43 -34.92
CA LYS A 146 1.48 2.55 -34.50
C LYS A 146 0.33 2.08 -33.61
N ALA A 147 -0.31 0.95 -33.93
CA ALA A 147 -1.35 0.36 -33.10
C ALA A 147 -0.84 -0.08 -31.71
N MET A 148 0.35 -0.70 -31.64
CA MET A 148 0.97 -1.08 -30.36
C MET A 148 1.34 0.13 -29.49
N ILE A 149 1.85 1.19 -30.12
CA ILE A 149 2.18 2.48 -29.47
C ILE A 149 0.91 3.12 -28.90
N GLN A 150 -0.18 3.12 -29.66
CA GLN A 150 -1.48 3.64 -29.19
C GLN A 150 -2.02 2.81 -28.02
N LEU A 151 -2.01 1.48 -28.14
CA LEU A 151 -2.46 0.57 -27.07
C LEU A 151 -1.66 0.74 -25.77
N ALA A 152 -0.34 0.91 -25.87
CA ALA A 152 0.52 1.19 -24.73
C ALA A 152 0.20 2.56 -24.11
N GLY A 153 0.00 3.60 -24.94
CA GLY A 153 -0.38 4.92 -24.48
C GLY A 153 -1.72 4.93 -23.73
N GLU A 154 -2.74 4.25 -24.26
CA GLU A 154 -4.04 4.09 -23.61
C GLU A 154 -3.94 3.33 -22.29
N LEU A 155 -3.14 2.26 -22.24
CA LEU A 155 -2.88 1.51 -21.01
C LEU A 155 -2.25 2.40 -19.94
N PHE A 156 -1.20 3.16 -20.29
CA PHE A 156 -0.51 4.03 -19.33
C PHE A 156 -1.38 5.20 -18.88
N ARG A 157 -2.19 5.77 -19.78
CA ARG A 157 -3.17 6.79 -19.41
C ARG A 157 -4.17 6.25 -18.39
N LYS A 158 -4.79 5.10 -18.68
CA LYS A 158 -5.74 4.46 -17.76
C LYS A 158 -5.10 4.10 -16.42
N MET A 159 -3.91 3.52 -16.45
CA MET A 159 -3.13 3.22 -15.25
C MET A 159 -2.84 4.48 -14.43
N GLY A 160 -2.54 5.60 -15.08
CA GLY A 160 -2.39 6.90 -14.41
C GLY A 160 -3.67 7.40 -13.74
N GLU A 161 -4.81 7.33 -14.44
CA GLU A 161 -6.12 7.72 -13.92
C GLU A 161 -6.53 6.87 -12.71
N ASP A 162 -6.38 5.54 -12.82
CA ASP A 162 -6.67 4.61 -11.73
C ASP A 162 -5.76 4.89 -10.51
N LEU A 163 -4.44 5.10 -10.73
CA LEU A 163 -3.49 5.44 -9.67
C LEU A 163 -3.86 6.75 -8.96
N ASP A 164 -4.25 7.78 -9.70
CA ASP A 164 -4.64 9.07 -9.13
C ASP A 164 -5.93 8.94 -8.29
N SER A 165 -6.89 8.11 -8.73
CA SER A 165 -8.08 7.79 -7.94
C SER A 165 -7.73 7.06 -6.65
N ILE A 166 -6.95 5.97 -6.74
CA ILE A 166 -6.55 5.17 -5.58
C ILE A 166 -5.73 6.00 -4.60
N ALA A 167 -4.81 6.84 -5.09
CA ALA A 167 -4.01 7.72 -4.24
C ALA A 167 -4.90 8.70 -3.47
N LYS A 168 -5.89 9.32 -4.13
CA LYS A 168 -6.84 10.22 -3.48
C LYS A 168 -7.65 9.51 -2.38
N ASP A 169 -8.16 8.32 -2.67
CA ASP A 169 -8.94 7.54 -1.72
C ASP A 169 -8.07 7.08 -0.54
N TYR A 170 -6.84 6.64 -0.82
CA TYR A 170 -5.87 6.24 0.19
C TYR A 170 -5.51 7.40 1.13
N THR A 171 -5.13 8.57 0.59
CA THR A 171 -4.80 9.74 1.41
C THR A 171 -5.98 10.18 2.28
N ALA A 172 -7.19 10.26 1.71
CA ALA A 172 -8.37 10.65 2.49
C ALA A 172 -8.68 9.64 3.62
N SER A 173 -8.55 8.34 3.34
CA SER A 173 -8.77 7.30 4.34
C SER A 173 -7.68 7.31 5.42
N LEU A 174 -6.43 7.58 5.03
CA LEU A 174 -5.29 7.66 5.96
C LEU A 174 -5.40 8.87 6.88
N ASP A 175 -5.76 10.03 6.35
CA ASP A 175 -6.02 11.24 7.13
C ASP A 175 -7.16 11.01 8.15
N SER A 176 -8.22 10.33 7.72
CA SER A 176 -9.36 9.94 8.58
C SER A 176 -8.95 8.98 9.70
N PHE A 177 -8.03 8.05 9.43
CA PHE A 177 -7.47 7.16 10.44
C PHE A 177 -6.57 7.91 11.42
N ILE A 178 -5.60 8.67 10.91
CA ILE A 178 -4.60 9.41 11.71
C ILE A 178 -5.29 10.41 12.65
N SER A 179 -6.30 11.15 12.17
CA SER A 179 -7.04 12.12 12.98
C SER A 179 -7.84 11.49 14.13
N GLN A 180 -8.16 10.20 14.06
CA GLN A 180 -8.85 9.49 15.14
C GLN A 180 -7.92 8.88 16.18
N LEU A 181 -6.62 8.74 15.89
CA LEU A 181 -5.64 8.18 16.84
C LEU A 181 -5.59 8.97 18.16
N PRO A 182 -5.49 10.32 18.17
CA PRO A 182 -5.49 11.09 19.43
C PRO A 182 -6.78 10.99 20.24
N LEU A 183 -7.89 10.60 19.60
CA LEU A 183 -9.19 10.46 20.25
C LEU A 183 -9.30 9.16 21.07
N GLN A 184 -8.41 8.19 20.84
CA GLN A 184 -8.40 6.91 21.56
C GLN A 184 -7.75 7.06 22.94
N GLN A 185 -8.37 7.80 23.86
CA GLN A 185 -7.79 8.08 25.18
C GLN A 185 -7.56 6.82 26.05
N HIS A 186 -8.21 5.71 25.72
CA HIS A 186 -8.04 4.42 26.40
C HIS A 186 -6.79 3.64 25.98
N VAL A 187 -6.11 4.05 24.90
CA VAL A 187 -4.90 3.39 24.39
C VAL A 187 -3.83 4.44 24.12
N ASP A 188 -2.60 4.20 24.58
CA ASP A 188 -1.49 5.08 24.20
C ASP A 188 -1.05 4.78 22.76
N LEU A 189 -1.46 5.65 21.84
CA LEU A 189 -1.15 5.56 20.40
C LEU A 189 -0.14 6.62 19.94
N LYS A 190 0.49 7.36 20.87
CA LYS A 190 1.39 8.47 20.53
C LYS A 190 2.58 8.02 19.69
N PHE A 191 3.16 6.87 20.02
CA PHE A 191 4.29 6.31 19.28
C PHE A 191 3.89 5.81 17.89
N LEU A 192 2.72 5.16 17.76
CA LEU A 192 2.17 4.79 16.46
C LEU A 192 1.91 6.03 15.60
N LEU A 193 1.24 7.05 16.15
CA LEU A 193 0.99 8.30 15.46
C LEU A 193 2.29 8.95 14.97
N PHE A 194 3.29 9.03 15.85
CA PHE A 194 4.61 9.57 15.51
C PHE A 194 5.31 8.78 14.39
N ARG A 195 5.21 7.45 14.40
CA ARG A 195 5.77 6.59 13.34
C ARG A 195 5.07 6.74 12.00
N LEU A 196 3.75 6.94 12.03
CA LEU A 196 2.93 7.11 10.83
C LEU A 196 3.09 8.51 10.22
N ASP A 197 3.23 9.56 11.03
CA ASP A 197 3.47 10.95 10.58
C ASP A 197 4.92 11.41 10.82
N PHE A 198 5.89 10.49 10.72
CA PHE A 198 7.30 10.79 11.03
C PHE A 198 7.90 11.89 10.14
N THR A 199 7.35 12.11 8.95
CA THR A 199 7.78 13.16 8.01
C THR A 199 7.01 14.48 8.17
N GLU A 200 6.07 14.57 9.12
CA GLU A 200 5.05 15.63 9.22
C GLU A 200 4.26 15.85 7.92
N TYR A 201 4.29 14.87 7.01
CA TYR A 201 3.69 15.04 5.70
C TYR A 201 2.17 15.23 5.82
N TYR A 202 1.53 14.47 6.71
CA TYR A 202 0.08 14.49 6.85
C TYR A 202 -0.41 15.69 7.68
N SER A 203 0.35 16.08 8.71
CA SER A 203 0.11 17.32 9.47
C SER A 203 0.28 18.59 8.62
N ARG A 204 1.23 18.60 7.66
CA ARG A 204 1.42 19.71 6.72
C ARG A 204 0.35 19.76 5.62
N VAL A 205 -0.15 18.61 5.16
CA VAL A 205 -1.24 18.54 4.17
C VAL A 205 -2.57 18.97 4.79
N SER A 206 -2.85 18.64 6.05
CA SER A 206 -4.08 19.08 6.73
C SER A 206 -4.06 20.57 7.10
N SER A 207 -2.89 21.14 7.46
CA SER A 207 -2.73 22.56 7.80
C SER A 207 -2.84 23.52 6.60
N ASN A 208 -2.74 23.00 5.37
CA ASN A 208 -2.84 23.77 4.12
C ASN A 208 -4.25 23.71 3.47
N LYS A 209 -5.24 23.18 4.18
CA LYS A 209 -6.67 23.26 3.82
C LYS A 209 -7.38 24.21 4.78
#